data_AF-A0A9X2ZFV2-F1
#
_entry.id   AF-A0A9X2ZFV2-F1
#
_cell.length_a   1.000
_cell.length_b   1.000
_cell.length_c   1.000
_cell.angle_alpha   90.00
_cell.angle_beta   90.00
_cell.angle_gamma   90.00
#
_symmetry.space_group_name_H-M   'P 1'
#
loop_
_entity.id
_entity.type
_entity.pdbx_description
1 polymer ?
#
loop_
_entity_poly.entity_id
_entity_poly.type
_entity_poly.pdbx_seq_one_letter_code
_entity_poly.pdbx_strand_id
1 'polypeptide(L)'
;MNPNLQIELRRFISSNVVSKLNKFYFENDALLIKAIDASIGTILIGVYNKIHEVSLYNELVEIVGGTEFYKEIDFESGRLLSVDDCYKDEGNKLLKRIFDNKKSRITEMVSNEVGVKSETAREVLNFSALLVLSYFSYKKQVQEDLQLLLEEQKRGVLNSIPLGIKIILGFSSHEVVEEKSKTRFSKSIFNHLFSSNS
;
A
#
# COMPACT_ATOMS: atom_id res chain seq x y z
N MET A 1 -9.22 11.74 -14.98
CA MET A 1 -8.44 11.50 -13.74
C MET A 1 -8.81 10.12 -13.25
N ASN A 2 -7.86 9.19 -13.22
CA ASN A 2 -8.09 7.93 -12.52
C ASN A 2 -8.28 8.22 -11.03
N PRO A 3 -9.30 7.64 -10.37
CA PRO A 3 -9.46 7.76 -8.93
C PRO A 3 -8.21 7.23 -8.22
N ASN A 4 -7.88 7.81 -7.07
CA ASN A 4 -6.82 7.29 -6.23
C ASN A 4 -7.18 5.86 -5.80
N LEU A 5 -6.35 4.89 -6.21
CA LEU A 5 -6.59 3.46 -6.07
C LEU A 5 -6.70 3.04 -4.60
N GLN A 6 -5.90 3.64 -3.72
CA GLN A 6 -5.98 3.38 -2.28
C GLN A 6 -7.34 3.83 -1.72
N ILE A 7 -7.85 4.99 -2.16
CA ILE A 7 -9.19 5.46 -1.78
C ILE A 7 -10.27 4.54 -2.35
N GLU A 8 -10.13 4.09 -3.59
CA GLU A 8 -11.07 3.16 -4.21
C GLU A 8 -11.14 1.83 -3.45
N LEU A 9 -10.00 1.21 -3.16
CA LEU A 9 -9.91 -0.01 -2.36
C LEU A 9 -10.50 0.18 -0.96
N ARG A 10 -10.28 1.36 -0.33
CA ARG A 10 -10.82 1.66 0.99
C ARG A 10 -12.35 1.66 1.01
N ARG A 11 -13.01 2.00 -0.10
CA ARG A 11 -14.49 2.03 -0.21
C ARG A 11 -15.13 0.65 -0.15
N PHE A 12 -14.40 -0.40 -0.50
CA PHE A 12 -14.87 -1.79 -0.33
C PHE A 12 -15.06 -2.17 1.14
N ILE A 13 -14.36 -1.49 2.04
CA ILE A 13 -14.34 -1.78 3.47
C ILE A 13 -15.42 -0.95 4.17
N SER A 14 -16.60 -1.55 4.28
CA SER A 14 -17.74 -0.94 4.98
C SER A 14 -17.50 -0.82 6.49
N SER A 15 -18.32 -0.01 7.18
CA SER A 15 -18.31 0.07 8.64
C SER A 15 -18.58 -1.28 9.32
N ASN A 16 -19.39 -2.15 8.70
CA ASN A 16 -19.66 -3.49 9.21
C ASN A 16 -18.41 -4.36 9.19
N VAL A 17 -17.60 -4.27 8.14
CA VAL A 17 -16.31 -4.97 8.06
C VAL A 17 -15.36 -4.48 9.15
N VAL A 18 -15.22 -3.17 9.33
CA VAL A 18 -14.39 -2.59 10.39
C VAL A 18 -14.86 -3.06 11.77
N SER A 19 -16.18 -3.04 12.02
CA SER A 19 -16.76 -3.51 13.27
C SER A 19 -16.49 -4.99 13.52
N LYS A 20 -16.56 -5.85 12.48
CA LYS A 20 -16.27 -7.28 12.60
C LYS A 20 -14.79 -7.53 12.90
N LEU A 21 -13.88 -6.84 12.19
CA LEU A 21 -12.44 -6.88 12.49
C LEU A 21 -12.15 -6.40 13.92
N ASN A 22 -12.80 -5.32 14.37
CA ASN A 22 -12.65 -4.86 15.74
C ASN A 22 -13.13 -5.91 16.75
N LYS A 23 -14.26 -6.59 16.50
CA LYS A 23 -14.70 -7.69 17.38
C LYS A 23 -13.70 -8.84 17.49
N PHE A 24 -12.90 -9.09 16.44
CA PHE A 24 -11.85 -10.10 16.49
C PHE A 24 -10.61 -9.64 17.26
N TYR A 25 -10.23 -8.37 17.09
CA TYR A 25 -8.92 -7.88 17.56
C TYR A 25 -8.99 -6.91 18.74
N PHE A 26 -10.17 -6.44 19.14
CA PHE A 26 -10.39 -5.51 20.25
C PHE A 26 -9.48 -4.27 20.18
N GLU A 27 -9.48 -3.62 19.03
CA GLU A 27 -8.65 -2.45 18.75
C GLU A 27 -9.47 -1.16 18.81
N ASN A 28 -8.79 -0.02 18.93
CA ASN A 28 -9.47 1.25 18.71
C ASN A 28 -9.84 1.38 17.22
N ASP A 29 -11.09 1.76 16.91
CA ASP A 29 -11.57 1.88 15.52
C ASP A 29 -10.69 2.80 14.67
N ALA A 30 -10.23 3.94 15.22
CA ALA A 30 -9.38 4.87 14.48
C ALA A 30 -8.00 4.26 14.17
N LEU A 31 -7.43 3.50 15.12
CA LEU A 31 -6.15 2.82 14.93
C LEU A 31 -6.28 1.65 13.94
N LEU A 32 -7.38 0.89 14.01
CA LEU A 32 -7.66 -0.19 13.07
C LEU A 32 -7.83 0.34 11.63
N ILE A 33 -8.57 1.44 11.46
CA ILE A 33 -8.72 2.10 10.15
C ILE A 33 -7.36 2.57 9.64
N LYS A 34 -6.55 3.22 10.48
CA LYS A 34 -5.20 3.66 10.11
C LYS A 34 -4.29 2.48 9.74
N ALA A 35 -4.41 1.34 10.43
CA ALA A 35 -3.67 0.12 10.12
C ALA A 35 -4.08 -0.44 8.75
N ILE A 36 -5.39 -0.45 8.45
CA ILE A 36 -5.93 -0.86 7.15
C ILE A 36 -5.38 0.05 6.05
N ASP A 37 -5.45 1.37 6.22
CA ASP A 37 -4.99 2.33 5.21
C ASP A 37 -3.49 2.17 4.94
N ALA A 38 -2.68 2.08 6.00
CA ALA A 38 -1.23 1.84 5.89
C ALA A 38 -0.93 0.49 5.22
N SER A 39 -1.70 -0.56 5.54
CA SER A 39 -1.52 -1.89 4.98
C SER A 39 -1.86 -1.92 3.49
N ILE A 40 -2.99 -1.31 3.07
CA ILE A 40 -3.33 -1.20 1.64
C ILE A 40 -2.21 -0.51 0.87
N GLY A 41 -1.72 0.64 1.36
CA GLY A 41 -0.62 1.35 0.70
C GLY A 41 0.67 0.52 0.65
N THR A 42 0.95 -0.23 1.71
CA THR A 42 2.12 -1.11 1.81
C THR A 42 2.05 -2.23 0.78
N ILE A 43 0.87 -2.84 0.59
CA ILE A 43 0.65 -3.87 -0.44
C ILE A 43 0.79 -3.29 -1.84
N LEU A 44 0.19 -2.12 -2.11
CA LEU A 44 0.28 -1.48 -3.42
C LEU A 44 1.74 -1.23 -3.84
N ILE A 45 2.58 -0.71 -2.93
CA ILE A 45 4.01 -0.51 -3.19
C ILE A 45 4.76 -1.85 -3.25
N GLY A 46 4.38 -2.83 -2.45
CA GLY A 46 4.92 -4.19 -2.52
C GLY A 46 4.70 -4.84 -3.89
N VAL A 47 3.47 -4.79 -4.39
CA VAL A 47 3.11 -5.29 -5.72
C VAL A 47 3.83 -4.50 -6.79
N TYR A 48 3.88 -3.17 -6.69
CA TYR A 48 4.65 -2.33 -7.61
C TYR A 48 6.13 -2.79 -7.73
N ASN A 49 6.79 -3.12 -6.62
CA ASN A 49 8.17 -3.61 -6.64
C ASN A 49 8.34 -4.98 -7.34
N LYS A 50 7.25 -5.74 -7.50
CA LYS A 50 7.24 -7.08 -8.10
C LYS A 50 6.56 -7.11 -9.47
N ILE A 51 5.88 -6.04 -9.88
CA ILE A 51 5.00 -6.05 -11.06
C ILE A 51 5.76 -6.24 -12.37
N HIS A 52 7.07 -5.99 -12.41
CA HIS A 52 7.89 -6.26 -13.59
C HIS A 52 8.13 -7.77 -13.81
N GLU A 53 7.93 -8.60 -12.79
CA GLU A 53 7.99 -10.06 -12.88
C GLU A 53 6.63 -10.60 -13.33
N VAL A 54 6.41 -10.66 -14.65
CA VAL A 54 5.15 -11.11 -15.29
C VAL A 54 4.60 -12.41 -14.70
N SER A 55 5.47 -13.41 -14.53
CA SER A 55 5.09 -14.71 -14.00
C SER A 55 4.58 -14.63 -12.56
N LEU A 56 5.19 -13.78 -11.73
CA LEU A 56 4.80 -13.59 -10.34
C LEU A 56 3.47 -12.85 -10.24
N TYR A 57 3.25 -11.80 -11.05
CA TYR A 57 1.97 -11.10 -11.08
C TYR A 57 0.82 -12.05 -11.47
N ASN A 58 1.00 -12.82 -12.56
CA ASN A 58 -0.01 -13.79 -13.00
C ASN A 58 -0.27 -14.86 -11.94
N GLU A 59 0.78 -15.37 -11.27
CA GLU A 59 0.64 -16.30 -10.15
C GLU A 59 -0.20 -15.69 -9.01
N LEU A 60 0.08 -14.45 -8.61
CA LEU A 60 -0.65 -13.78 -7.52
C LEU A 60 -2.14 -13.60 -7.84
N VAL A 61 -2.45 -13.19 -9.07
CA VAL A 61 -3.83 -12.99 -9.57
C VAL A 61 -4.58 -14.33 -9.68
N GLU A 62 -3.90 -15.39 -10.12
CA GLU A 62 -4.47 -16.74 -10.17
C GLU A 62 -4.76 -17.28 -8.77
N ILE A 63 -3.79 -17.17 -7.85
CA ILE A 63 -3.97 -17.61 -6.45
C ILE A 63 -5.18 -16.93 -5.84
N VAL A 64 -5.28 -15.60 -5.95
CA VAL A 64 -6.36 -14.86 -5.29
C VAL A 64 -7.72 -15.15 -5.92
N GLY A 65 -7.80 -15.35 -7.25
CA GLY A 65 -9.06 -15.69 -7.93
C GLY A 65 -9.68 -17.01 -7.45
N GLY A 66 -8.89 -17.91 -6.87
CA GLY A 66 -9.36 -19.16 -6.27
C GLY A 66 -9.71 -19.11 -4.78
N THR A 67 -9.54 -17.95 -4.12
CA THR A 67 -9.77 -17.81 -2.67
C THR A 67 -11.24 -17.69 -2.30
N GLU A 68 -11.60 -18.07 -1.07
CA GLU A 68 -12.94 -17.79 -0.54
C GLU A 68 -13.13 -16.27 -0.35
N PHE A 69 -12.07 -15.55 0.05
CA PHE A 69 -12.13 -14.10 0.18
C PHE A 69 -12.55 -13.39 -1.11
N TYR A 70 -12.09 -13.85 -2.28
CA TYR A 70 -12.47 -13.27 -3.57
C TYR A 70 -13.97 -13.38 -3.85
N LYS A 71 -14.61 -14.49 -3.44
CA LYS A 71 -16.04 -14.74 -3.64
C LYS A 71 -16.92 -13.85 -2.74
N GLU A 72 -16.38 -13.39 -1.61
CA GLU A 72 -17.07 -12.50 -0.67
C GLU A 72 -17.09 -11.03 -1.11
N ILE A 73 -16.43 -10.69 -2.22
CA ILE A 73 -16.41 -9.32 -2.75
C ILE A 73 -17.47 -9.19 -3.84
N ASP A 74 -18.42 -8.27 -3.61
CA ASP A 74 -19.29 -7.77 -4.66
C ASP A 74 -18.60 -6.58 -5.33
N PHE A 75 -17.95 -6.88 -6.46
CA PHE A 75 -17.24 -5.87 -7.25
C PHE A 75 -18.15 -4.90 -7.99
N GLU A 76 -19.41 -5.26 -8.25
CA GLU A 76 -20.37 -4.39 -8.93
C GLU A 76 -20.86 -3.30 -7.98
N SER A 77 -21.18 -3.67 -6.73
CA SER A 77 -21.56 -2.70 -5.70
C SER A 77 -20.36 -2.06 -4.99
N GLY A 78 -19.15 -2.56 -5.24
CA GLY A 78 -17.89 -2.06 -4.69
C GLY A 78 -17.79 -2.30 -3.18
N ARG A 79 -18.22 -3.47 -2.70
CA ARG A 79 -18.35 -3.79 -1.26
C ARG A 79 -17.90 -5.20 -0.95
N LEU A 80 -17.25 -5.35 0.20
CA LEU A 80 -16.99 -6.65 0.80
C LEU A 80 -18.20 -7.06 1.65
N LEU A 81 -18.79 -8.21 1.32
CA LEU A 81 -20.05 -8.69 1.89
C LEU A 81 -19.86 -9.26 3.30
N SER A 82 -18.81 -10.05 3.49
CA SER A 82 -18.40 -10.62 4.78
C SER A 82 -16.88 -10.61 4.93
N VAL A 83 -16.41 -10.64 6.18
CA VAL A 83 -15.02 -10.93 6.52
C VAL A 83 -14.99 -12.13 7.42
N ASP A 84 -14.72 -13.29 6.85
CA ASP A 84 -14.49 -14.52 7.60
C ASP A 84 -13.01 -14.77 7.77
N ASP A 85 -12.63 -15.70 8.65
CA ASP A 85 -11.24 -15.91 9.04
C ASP A 85 -10.34 -16.49 7.93
N CYS A 86 -10.86 -16.68 6.71
CA CYS A 86 -10.10 -17.17 5.55
C CYS A 86 -8.88 -16.29 5.23
N TYR A 87 -8.96 -14.98 5.50
CA TYR A 87 -7.86 -14.06 5.18
C TYR A 87 -6.56 -14.40 5.92
N LYS A 88 -6.65 -15.02 7.11
CA LYS A 88 -5.49 -15.31 7.97
C LYS A 88 -4.48 -16.21 7.25
N ASP A 89 -4.97 -17.24 6.57
CA ASP A 89 -4.15 -18.22 5.87
C ASP A 89 -3.92 -17.85 4.40
N GLU A 90 -4.97 -17.40 3.71
CA GLU A 90 -4.91 -17.07 2.28
C GLU A 90 -4.02 -15.84 2.02
N GLY A 91 -4.18 -14.78 2.82
CA GLY A 91 -3.40 -13.55 2.69
C GLY A 91 -1.92 -13.77 3.02
N ASN A 92 -1.62 -14.63 3.99
CA ASN A 92 -0.25 -14.94 4.38
C ASN A 92 0.55 -15.61 3.25
N LYS A 93 -0.10 -16.40 2.38
CA LYS A 93 0.54 -17.00 1.19
C LYS A 93 0.96 -15.91 0.20
N LEU A 94 0.08 -14.94 -0.05
CA LEU A 94 0.34 -13.81 -0.95
C LEU A 94 1.45 -12.91 -0.41
N LEU A 95 1.41 -12.58 0.89
CA LEU A 95 2.44 -11.74 1.51
C LEU A 95 3.86 -12.33 1.41
N LYS A 96 4.01 -13.66 1.53
CA LYS A 96 5.31 -14.32 1.36
C LYS A 96 5.88 -14.14 -0.04
N ARG A 97 5.02 -14.05 -1.06
CA ARG A 97 5.41 -13.82 -2.46
C ARG A 97 5.71 -12.35 -2.74
N ILE A 98 4.96 -11.43 -2.13
CA ILE A 98 5.12 -9.98 -2.35
C ILE A 98 6.38 -9.46 -1.63
N PHE A 99 6.58 -9.87 -0.37
CA PHE A 99 7.59 -9.29 0.51
C PHE A 99 8.78 -10.20 0.82
N ASP A 100 8.79 -11.42 0.32
CA ASP A 100 9.86 -12.41 0.58
C ASP A 100 10.18 -12.50 2.10
N ASN A 101 11.43 -12.25 2.46
CA ASN A 101 11.92 -12.25 3.84
C ASN A 101 11.60 -10.96 4.64
N LYS A 102 11.02 -9.92 4.01
CA LYS A 102 10.72 -8.63 4.65
C LYS A 102 9.39 -8.61 5.39
N LYS A 103 8.52 -9.61 5.18
CA LYS A 103 7.15 -9.66 5.75
C LYS A 103 7.09 -9.39 7.25
N SER A 104 7.96 -10.06 8.02
CA SER A 104 7.99 -9.93 9.49
C SER A 104 8.28 -8.49 9.92
N ARG A 105 9.29 -7.88 9.29
CA ARG A 105 9.72 -6.52 9.59
C ARG A 105 8.67 -5.48 9.17
N ILE A 106 7.99 -5.71 8.06
CA ILE A 106 6.86 -4.85 7.62
C ILE A 106 5.72 -4.93 8.63
N THR A 107 5.37 -6.13 9.08
CA THR A 107 4.31 -6.35 10.07
C THR A 107 4.61 -5.64 11.39
N GLU A 108 5.83 -5.81 11.90
CA GLU A 108 6.33 -5.11 13.08
C GLU A 108 6.27 -3.59 12.90
N MET A 109 6.68 -3.09 11.73
CA MET A 109 6.67 -1.66 11.45
C MET A 109 5.24 -1.09 11.41
N VAL A 110 4.27 -1.81 10.83
CA VAL A 110 2.86 -1.41 10.89
C VAL A 110 2.38 -1.35 12.33
N SER A 111 2.68 -2.38 13.14
CA SER A 111 2.31 -2.43 14.56
C SER A 111 2.85 -1.22 15.33
N ASN A 112 4.15 -0.94 15.19
CA ASN A 112 4.83 0.11 15.96
C ASN A 112 4.43 1.53 15.52
N GLU A 113 4.36 1.79 14.22
CA GLU A 113 4.08 3.14 13.69
C GLU A 113 2.60 3.53 13.78
N VAL A 114 1.71 2.53 13.71
CA VAL A 114 0.27 2.77 13.85
C VAL A 114 -0.16 2.71 15.30
N GLY A 115 0.48 1.89 16.14
CA GLY A 115 0.14 1.69 17.54
C GLY A 115 -0.93 0.61 17.77
N VAL A 116 -0.99 -0.41 16.91
CA VAL A 116 -1.87 -1.58 17.06
C VAL A 116 -1.08 -2.80 17.51
N LYS A 117 -1.75 -3.82 18.06
CA LYS A 117 -1.09 -5.07 18.44
C LYS A 117 -0.44 -5.75 17.23
N SER A 118 0.64 -6.47 17.45
CA SER A 118 1.38 -7.14 16.36
C SER A 118 0.54 -8.21 15.66
N GLU A 119 -0.35 -8.89 16.39
CA GLU A 119 -1.34 -9.79 15.79
C GLU A 119 -2.28 -9.03 14.85
N THR A 120 -2.83 -7.89 15.27
CA THR A 120 -3.71 -7.05 14.44
C THR A 120 -3.00 -6.60 13.19
N ALA A 121 -1.77 -6.09 13.30
CA ALA A 121 -0.98 -5.65 12.15
C ALA A 121 -0.76 -6.79 11.13
N ARG A 122 -0.47 -8.00 11.62
CA ARG A 122 -0.31 -9.20 10.78
C ARG A 122 -1.59 -9.49 10.00
N GLU A 123 -2.71 -9.48 10.70
CA GLU A 123 -3.99 -9.89 10.13
C GLU A 123 -4.58 -8.85 9.20
N VAL A 124 -4.40 -7.57 9.52
CA VAL A 124 -4.77 -6.47 8.61
C VAL A 124 -3.91 -6.48 7.36
N LEU A 125 -2.62 -6.79 7.44
CA LEU A 125 -1.78 -6.97 6.24
C LEU A 125 -2.24 -8.14 5.37
N ASN A 126 -2.57 -9.29 5.99
CA ASN A 126 -3.13 -10.45 5.28
C ASN A 126 -4.42 -10.08 4.54
N PHE A 127 -5.35 -9.44 5.26
CA PHE A 127 -6.61 -8.93 4.73
C PHE A 127 -6.40 -7.95 3.57
N SER A 128 -5.53 -6.95 3.74
CA SER A 128 -5.23 -5.97 2.70
C SER A 128 -4.60 -6.59 1.46
N ALA A 129 -3.77 -7.62 1.62
CA ALA A 129 -3.17 -8.35 0.49
C ALA A 129 -4.24 -8.98 -0.40
N LEU A 130 -5.20 -9.66 0.21
CA LEU A 130 -6.32 -10.26 -0.50
C LEU A 130 -7.19 -9.21 -1.16
N LEU A 131 -7.56 -8.14 -0.46
CA LEU A 131 -8.40 -7.09 -1.04
C LEU A 131 -7.77 -6.45 -2.28
N VAL A 132 -6.49 -6.09 -2.21
CA VAL A 132 -5.76 -5.46 -3.32
C VAL A 132 -5.65 -6.41 -4.51
N LEU A 133 -5.21 -7.65 -4.27
CA LEU A 133 -5.00 -8.61 -5.35
C LEU A 133 -6.32 -9.09 -5.95
N SER A 134 -7.38 -9.24 -5.15
CA SER A 134 -8.73 -9.52 -5.63
C SER A 134 -9.23 -8.43 -6.57
N TYR A 135 -9.00 -7.16 -6.22
CA TYR A 135 -9.34 -6.04 -7.09
C TYR A 135 -8.59 -6.09 -8.43
N PHE A 136 -7.27 -6.39 -8.41
CA PHE A 136 -6.49 -6.54 -9.65
C PHE A 136 -6.95 -7.72 -10.50
N SER A 137 -7.26 -8.85 -9.86
CA SER A 137 -7.83 -10.03 -10.51
C SER A 137 -9.16 -9.72 -11.18
N TYR A 138 -10.06 -9.02 -10.48
CA TYR A 138 -11.36 -8.61 -11.02
C TYR A 138 -11.24 -7.66 -12.21
N LYS A 139 -10.39 -6.62 -12.09
CA LYS A 139 -10.16 -5.68 -13.18
C LYS A 139 -9.52 -6.33 -14.40
N LYS A 140 -9.03 -7.58 -14.27
CA LYS A 140 -8.26 -8.30 -15.30
C LYS A 140 -7.23 -7.38 -15.94
N GLN A 141 -6.64 -6.51 -15.14
CA GLN A 141 -5.85 -5.42 -15.65
C GLN A 141 -4.67 -6.03 -16.37
N VAL A 142 -4.52 -5.68 -17.65
CA VAL A 142 -3.31 -6.03 -18.40
C VAL A 142 -2.16 -5.46 -17.57
N GLN A 143 -1.16 -6.30 -17.28
CA GLN A 143 -0.08 -5.96 -16.35
C GLN A 143 0.55 -4.59 -16.66
N GLU A 144 0.68 -4.24 -17.94
CA GLU A 144 1.17 -2.94 -18.41
C GLU A 144 0.30 -1.76 -17.91
N ASP A 145 -1.02 -1.89 -17.98
CA ASP A 145 -1.96 -0.87 -17.50
C ASP A 145 -1.88 -0.70 -15.97
N LEU A 146 -1.73 -1.80 -15.23
CA LEU A 146 -1.56 -1.75 -13.78
C LEU A 146 -0.21 -1.12 -13.42
N GLN A 147 0.85 -1.44 -14.15
CA GLN A 147 2.17 -0.83 -13.95
C GLN A 147 2.11 0.69 -14.16
N LEU A 148 1.49 1.14 -15.25
CA LEU A 148 1.29 2.56 -15.51
C LEU A 148 0.47 3.23 -14.41
N LEU A 149 -0.64 2.63 -14.00
CA LEU A 149 -1.49 3.16 -12.92
C LEU A 149 -0.73 3.28 -11.59
N LEU A 150 0.02 2.24 -11.21
CA LEU A 150 0.80 2.26 -9.96
C LEU A 150 1.95 3.26 -10.03
N GLU A 151 2.61 3.43 -11.17
CA GLU A 151 3.64 4.45 -11.36
C GLU A 151 3.08 5.87 -11.19
N GLU A 152 1.95 6.17 -11.83
CA GLU A 152 1.27 7.47 -11.72
C GLU A 152 0.86 7.79 -10.28
N GLN A 153 0.49 6.78 -9.50
CA GLN A 153 0.00 6.94 -8.13
C GLN A 153 1.06 6.72 -7.04
N LYS A 154 2.24 6.21 -7.41
CA LYS A 154 3.32 5.78 -6.52
C LYS A 154 3.63 6.78 -5.42
N ARG A 155 3.86 8.05 -5.79
CA ARG A 155 4.18 9.12 -4.83
C ARG A 155 3.04 9.34 -3.82
N GLY A 156 1.79 9.28 -4.29
CA GLY A 156 0.62 9.43 -3.42
C GLY A 156 0.51 8.29 -2.40
N VAL A 157 0.72 7.05 -2.86
CA VAL A 157 0.71 5.86 -2.00
C VAL A 157 1.92 5.83 -1.06
N LEU A 158 3.12 6.19 -1.53
CA LEU A 158 4.29 6.32 -0.67
C LEU A 158 4.04 7.34 0.44
N ASN A 159 3.32 8.42 0.19
CA ASN A 159 2.99 9.41 1.21
C ASN A 159 2.00 8.94 2.27
N SER A 160 1.22 7.90 2.01
CA SER A 160 0.23 7.37 2.95
C SER A 160 0.76 6.26 3.86
N ILE A 161 1.95 5.72 3.58
CA ILE A 161 2.59 4.67 4.41
C ILE A 161 3.64 5.23 5.38
N PRO A 162 3.82 4.62 6.56
CA PRO A 162 4.88 4.98 7.50
C PRO A 162 6.29 4.95 6.89
N LEU A 163 7.16 5.88 7.32
CA LEU A 163 8.52 6.02 6.79
C LEU A 163 9.34 4.73 6.95
N GLY A 164 9.23 4.05 8.11
CA GLY A 164 9.94 2.79 8.32
C GLY A 164 9.59 1.72 7.29
N ILE A 165 8.35 1.68 6.81
CA ILE A 165 7.91 0.74 5.77
C ILE A 165 8.53 1.14 4.42
N LYS A 166 8.52 2.44 4.07
CA LYS A 166 9.16 2.94 2.83
C LYS A 166 10.61 2.47 2.74
N ILE A 167 11.36 2.63 3.83
CA ILE A 167 12.77 2.24 3.90
C ILE A 167 12.94 0.73 3.71
N ILE A 168 12.11 -0.10 4.36
CA ILE A 168 12.15 -1.57 4.18
C ILE A 168 11.88 -1.96 2.71
N LEU A 169 10.95 -1.25 2.07
CA LEU A 169 10.59 -1.44 0.67
C LEU A 169 11.61 -0.84 -0.32
N GLY A 170 12.66 -0.18 0.16
CA GLY A 170 13.75 0.36 -0.67
C GLY A 170 13.61 1.82 -1.07
N PHE A 171 12.66 2.55 -0.49
CA PHE A 171 12.42 3.97 -0.78
C PHE A 171 13.03 4.85 0.32
N SER A 172 13.88 5.80 -0.08
CA SER A 172 14.44 6.80 0.82
C SER A 172 13.48 7.96 1.07
N SER A 173 13.63 8.65 2.21
CA SER A 173 12.87 9.86 2.56
C SER A 173 13.16 11.08 1.66
N HIS A 174 14.22 11.01 0.84
CA HIS A 174 14.65 12.09 -0.02
C HIS A 174 14.17 11.83 -1.46
N GLU A 175 12.90 12.12 -1.74
CA GLU A 175 12.53 12.47 -3.11
C GLU A 175 13.03 13.90 -3.33
N VAL A 176 14.15 14.05 -4.06
CA VAL A 176 14.54 15.37 -4.57
C VAL A 176 13.38 15.86 -5.43
N VAL A 177 12.68 16.87 -4.95
CA VAL A 177 11.78 17.65 -5.80
C VAL A 177 12.68 18.28 -6.84
N GLU A 178 12.75 17.71 -8.04
CA GLU A 178 13.21 18.46 -9.20
C GLU A 178 12.20 19.58 -9.41
N GLU A 179 12.44 20.71 -8.74
CA GLU A 179 11.84 21.96 -9.14
C GLU A 179 12.20 22.15 -10.61
N LYS A 180 11.19 22.11 -11.47
CA LYS A 180 11.28 22.74 -12.79
C LYS A 180 11.35 24.26 -12.60
N SER A 181 12.36 24.75 -11.90
CA SER A 181 12.73 26.15 -11.87
C SER A 181 13.48 26.44 -13.18
N LYS A 182 12.70 26.63 -14.25
CA LYS A 182 13.17 27.38 -15.42
C LYS A 182 13.67 28.75 -14.92
N THR A 183 14.99 28.90 -14.89
CA THR A 183 15.73 30.15 -15.15
C THR A 183 15.08 31.45 -14.68
N ARG A 184 15.54 31.97 -13.54
CA ARG A 184 15.99 33.38 -13.34
C ARG A 184 16.24 33.65 -11.86
N PHE A 185 17.40 33.25 -11.36
CA PHE A 185 18.08 34.04 -10.33
C PHE A 185 19.57 34.08 -10.68
N SER A 186 19.85 35.01 -11.59
CA SER A 186 21.20 35.47 -11.87
C SER A 186 21.82 36.08 -10.61
N LYS A 187 23.05 35.65 -10.29
CA LYS A 187 24.14 36.48 -9.76
C LYS A 187 23.73 37.57 -8.75
N SER A 188 23.71 37.28 -7.45
CA SER A 188 23.82 38.37 -6.45
C SER A 188 24.31 37.99 -5.05
N ILE A 189 25.08 36.90 -4.86
CA ILE A 189 25.60 36.56 -3.52
C ILE A 189 27.14 36.53 -3.48
N PHE A 190 27.83 36.29 -4.59
CA PHE A 190 29.30 36.19 -4.59
C PHE A 190 30.07 37.53 -4.69
N ASN A 191 29.41 38.65 -4.96
CA ASN A 191 30.09 39.95 -5.11
C ASN A 191 30.15 40.79 -3.83
N HIS A 192 29.57 40.34 -2.71
CA HIS A 192 29.57 41.10 -1.46
C HIS A 192 30.57 40.60 -0.40
N LEU A 193 31.37 39.57 -0.70
CA LEU A 193 32.34 38.99 0.22
C LEU A 193 33.82 39.34 -0.07
N PHE A 194 34.12 40.10 -1.12
CA PHE A 194 35.50 40.50 -1.47
C PHE A 194 35.62 41.99 -1.84
N SER A 195 34.94 42.88 -1.11
CA SER A 195 35.17 44.33 -1.20
C SER A 195 35.53 44.91 0.17
N SER A 196 36.70 44.55 0.67
CA SER A 196 37.45 45.38 1.61
C SER A 196 38.92 44.97 1.55
N ASN A 197 39.71 45.73 0.80
CA ASN A 197 41.08 46.10 1.14
C ASN A 197 41.72 46.83 -0.05
N SER A 198 41.68 48.17 -0.01
CA SER A 198 42.70 49.11 -0.47
C SER A 198 42.30 50.50 -0.01
#